data_AF-A0A846RPX8-F1
#
_entry.id   AF-A0A846RPX8-F1
#
_cell.length_a   1.000
_cell.length_b   1.000
_cell.length_c   1.000
_cell.angle_alpha   90.00
_cell.angle_beta   90.00
_cell.angle_gamma   90.00
#
_symmetry.space_group_name_H-M   'P 1'
#
loop_
_entity.id
_entity.type
_entity.pdbx_description
1 polymer ?
#
loop_
_entity_poly.entity_id
_entity_poly.type
_entity_poly.pdbx_seq_one_letter_code
_entity_poly.pdbx_strand_id
1 'polypeptide(L)'
;MQTTTAAAGWVYGIRLAGDSEYRYVGITTKSVQHRFRQHLKVASEGRKTPFYDWLRKQQSSALTVDELEHVGGARNLGHAEMDWISYFRGEGYRLLNLSDGGLGPTGVTWTEGMREAARVRSTGRKGVSRPGAANPFYAKKHSAEQRAKWSAERKGTFSGTANPNFGKFGEAHPSFGRSMDDESRRALSEARRGPGNPNYGKQASAETRAKMSAVRKGQPMPSSRRSAHTRHHTNKGIEKVDCKYCVEDSAKPDLFLESESE
;
A
#
# COMPACT_ATOMS: atom_id res chain seq x y z
N MET A 1 15.74 -21.94 -0.56
CA MET A 1 14.49 -22.25 -1.28
C MET A 1 13.54 -22.94 -0.31
N GLN A 2 12.59 -22.20 0.28
CA GLN A 2 11.62 -22.81 1.18
C GLN A 2 10.55 -23.50 0.33
N THR A 3 10.58 -24.82 0.32
CA THR A 3 9.51 -25.66 -0.23
C THR A 3 8.30 -25.52 0.68
N THR A 4 7.39 -24.60 0.32
CA THR A 4 6.06 -24.52 0.92
C THR A 4 5.40 -25.89 0.78
N THR A 5 5.22 -26.59 1.89
CA THR A 5 4.51 -27.86 1.96
C THR A 5 3.10 -27.61 1.43
N ALA A 6 2.85 -28.03 0.19
CA ALA A 6 1.58 -27.80 -0.46
C ALA A 6 0.50 -28.59 0.28
N ALA A 7 -0.38 -27.88 0.97
CA ALA A 7 -1.52 -28.47 1.65
C ALA A 7 -2.40 -29.14 0.60
N ALA A 8 -2.68 -30.44 0.78
CA ALA A 8 -3.63 -31.16 -0.07
C ALA A 8 -5.02 -30.53 0.04
N GLY A 9 -5.76 -30.50 -1.07
CA GLY A 9 -7.10 -29.93 -1.11
C GLY A 9 -7.90 -30.40 -2.32
N TRP A 10 -9.11 -29.87 -2.42
CA TRP A 10 -10.10 -30.24 -3.42
C TRP A 10 -10.49 -29.04 -4.25
N VAL A 11 -10.60 -29.26 -5.57
CA VAL A 11 -11.33 -28.40 -6.49
C VAL A 11 -12.76 -28.95 -6.58
N TYR A 12 -13.76 -28.08 -6.47
CA TYR A 12 -15.16 -28.46 -6.55
C TYR A 12 -15.95 -27.55 -7.49
N GLY A 13 -17.02 -28.10 -8.04
CA GLY A 13 -17.99 -27.39 -8.88
C GLY A 13 -19.37 -27.36 -8.23
N ILE A 14 -20.11 -26.26 -8.40
CA ILE A 14 -21.51 -26.15 -7.96
C ILE A 14 -22.40 -25.95 -9.18
N ARG A 15 -23.47 -26.75 -9.25
CA ARG A 15 -24.47 -26.74 -10.32
C ARG A 15 -25.88 -27.03 -9.79
N LEU A 16 -26.86 -26.95 -10.66
CA LEU A 16 -28.20 -27.47 -10.37
C LEU A 16 -28.21 -28.98 -10.58
N ALA A 17 -28.95 -29.71 -9.74
CA ALA A 17 -29.01 -31.18 -9.81
C ALA A 17 -29.47 -31.70 -11.18
N GLY A 18 -30.36 -30.96 -11.86
CA GLY A 18 -30.89 -31.28 -13.19
C GLY A 18 -30.12 -30.69 -14.37
N ASP A 19 -29.01 -30.00 -14.14
CA ASP A 19 -28.18 -29.40 -15.18
C ASP A 19 -26.76 -29.97 -15.10
N SER A 20 -26.08 -30.13 -16.23
CA SER A 20 -24.64 -30.45 -16.26
C SER A 20 -23.79 -29.18 -16.21
N GLU A 21 -24.39 -27.99 -16.42
CA GLU A 21 -23.69 -26.70 -16.41
C GLU A 21 -23.26 -26.29 -14.98
N TYR A 22 -21.96 -26.35 -14.71
CA TYR A 22 -21.36 -25.72 -13.53
C TYR A 22 -21.53 -24.20 -13.60
N ARG A 23 -21.96 -23.62 -12.47
CA ARG A 23 -22.12 -22.17 -12.27
C ARG A 23 -21.02 -21.58 -11.44
N TYR A 24 -20.31 -22.38 -10.67
CA TYR A 24 -19.22 -21.91 -9.83
C TYR A 24 -18.18 -23.00 -9.63
N VAL A 25 -16.91 -22.62 -9.71
CA VAL A 25 -15.77 -23.47 -9.36
C VAL A 25 -15.04 -22.83 -8.19
N GLY A 26 -14.58 -23.63 -7.24
CA GLY A 26 -13.76 -23.12 -6.14
C GLY A 26 -12.84 -24.18 -5.57
N ILE A 27 -11.96 -23.73 -4.67
CA ILE A 27 -11.02 -24.60 -3.95
C ILE A 27 -11.27 -24.62 -2.45
N THR A 28 -10.92 -25.73 -1.81
CA THR A 28 -10.97 -25.91 -0.36
C THR A 28 -9.87 -26.85 0.11
N THR A 29 -9.24 -26.54 1.24
CA THR A 29 -8.34 -27.47 1.96
C THR A 29 -9.09 -28.37 2.95
N LYS A 30 -10.38 -28.07 3.19
CA LYS A 30 -11.31 -28.89 3.99
C LYS A 30 -12.23 -29.68 3.06
N SER A 31 -13.19 -30.43 3.61
CA SER A 31 -14.18 -31.13 2.80
C SER A 31 -15.05 -30.17 1.96
N VAL A 32 -15.41 -30.64 0.78
CA VAL A 32 -16.23 -29.91 -0.20
C VAL A 32 -17.62 -29.61 0.35
N GLN A 33 -18.22 -30.56 1.07
CA GLN A 33 -19.55 -30.42 1.67
C GLN A 33 -19.55 -29.37 2.79
N HIS A 34 -18.48 -29.29 3.60
CA HIS A 34 -18.34 -28.23 4.60
C HIS A 34 -18.23 -26.86 3.93
N ARG A 35 -17.43 -26.75 2.86
CA ARG A 35 -17.28 -25.49 2.12
C ARG A 35 -18.59 -25.06 1.46
N PHE A 36 -19.35 -26.00 0.92
CA PHE A 36 -20.67 -25.73 0.34
C PHE A 36 -21.66 -25.17 1.37
N ARG A 37 -21.75 -25.78 2.56
CA ARG A 37 -22.57 -25.24 3.67
C ARG A 37 -22.14 -23.83 4.07
N GLN A 38 -20.84 -23.56 4.07
CA GLN A 38 -20.32 -22.22 4.33
C GLN A 38 -20.78 -21.22 3.25
N HIS A 39 -20.79 -21.60 1.97
CA HIS A 39 -21.32 -20.74 0.90
C HIS A 39 -22.80 -20.42 1.10
N LEU A 40 -23.63 -21.40 1.47
CA LEU A 40 -25.06 -21.18 1.76
C LEU A 40 -25.24 -20.20 2.93
N LYS A 41 -24.46 -20.35 4.00
CA LYS A 41 -24.50 -19.43 5.15
C LYS A 41 -24.07 -18.01 4.76
N VAL A 42 -22.97 -17.86 4.03
CA VAL A 42 -22.50 -16.54 3.58
C VAL A 42 -23.48 -15.89 2.60
N ALA A 43 -24.17 -16.70 1.79
CA ALA A 43 -25.22 -16.22 0.91
C ALA A 43 -26.41 -15.66 1.72
N SER A 44 -26.85 -16.35 2.78
CA SER A 44 -27.95 -15.91 3.65
C SER A 44 -27.60 -14.70 4.50
N GLU A 45 -26.33 -14.52 4.87
CA GLU A 45 -25.81 -13.31 5.54
C GLU A 45 -25.82 -12.05 4.62
N GLY A 46 -26.17 -12.20 3.34
CA GLY A 46 -26.41 -11.06 2.44
C GLY A 46 -25.15 -10.56 1.73
N ARG A 47 -24.09 -11.37 1.63
CA ARG A 47 -22.93 -11.01 0.81
C ARG A 47 -23.33 -10.85 -0.66
N LYS A 48 -23.00 -9.70 -1.25
CA LYS A 48 -23.38 -9.33 -2.61
C LYS A 48 -22.31 -9.78 -3.63
N THR A 49 -22.57 -10.88 -4.33
CA THR A 49 -21.78 -11.34 -5.48
C THR A 49 -22.72 -12.07 -6.46
N PRO A 50 -22.43 -12.11 -7.77
CA PRO A 50 -23.28 -12.81 -8.74
C PRO A 50 -23.57 -14.26 -8.35
N PHE A 51 -22.55 -14.97 -7.84
CA PHE A 51 -22.69 -16.34 -7.34
C PHE A 51 -23.62 -16.45 -6.12
N TYR A 52 -23.47 -15.59 -5.10
CA TYR A 52 -24.35 -15.65 -3.93
C TYR A 52 -25.77 -15.18 -4.22
N ASP A 53 -25.92 -14.19 -5.11
CA ASP A 53 -27.21 -13.72 -5.60
C ASP A 53 -27.94 -14.83 -6.37
N TRP A 54 -27.21 -15.62 -7.16
CA TRP A 54 -27.74 -16.81 -7.82
C TRP A 54 -28.12 -17.91 -6.81
N LEU A 55 -27.24 -18.24 -5.85
CA LEU A 55 -27.52 -19.25 -4.82
C LEU A 55 -28.80 -18.93 -4.03
N ARG A 56 -29.05 -17.66 -3.67
CA ARG A 56 -30.26 -17.25 -2.94
C ARG A 56 -31.56 -17.41 -3.74
N LYS A 57 -31.47 -17.49 -5.07
CA LYS A 57 -32.64 -17.71 -5.95
C LYS A 57 -32.98 -19.20 -6.10
N GLN A 58 -32.07 -20.10 -5.75
CA GLN A 58 -32.27 -21.53 -5.90
C GLN A 58 -32.81 -22.17 -4.61
N GLN A 59 -33.53 -23.27 -4.75
CA GLN A 59 -33.88 -24.12 -3.61
C GLN A 59 -32.65 -24.94 -3.20
N SER A 60 -32.41 -25.09 -1.90
CA SER A 60 -31.21 -25.79 -1.39
C SER A 60 -31.14 -27.27 -1.82
N SER A 61 -32.29 -27.91 -2.02
CA SER A 61 -32.41 -29.29 -2.51
C SER A 61 -32.11 -29.44 -4.00
N ALA A 62 -32.15 -28.35 -4.77
CA ALA A 62 -31.90 -28.36 -6.20
C ALA A 62 -30.42 -28.12 -6.54
N LEU A 63 -29.57 -27.88 -5.55
CA LEU A 63 -28.14 -27.60 -5.73
C LEU A 63 -27.30 -28.84 -5.45
N THR A 64 -26.36 -29.11 -6.35
CA THR A 64 -25.37 -30.19 -6.21
C THR A 64 -23.98 -29.59 -6.18
N VAL A 65 -23.12 -30.17 -5.34
CA VAL A 65 -21.69 -29.87 -5.30
C VAL A 65 -20.93 -31.15 -5.65
N ASP A 66 -20.11 -31.07 -6.69
CA ASP A 66 -19.32 -32.19 -7.20
C ASP A 66 -17.84 -31.95 -6.92
N GLU A 67 -17.14 -33.02 -6.56
CA GLU A 67 -15.68 -33.01 -6.36
C GLU A 67 -15.02 -33.23 -7.73
N LEU A 68 -14.31 -32.22 -8.24
CA LEU A 68 -13.75 -32.25 -9.60
C LEU A 68 -12.34 -32.86 -9.62
N GLU A 69 -11.48 -32.42 -8.70
CA GLU A 69 -10.10 -32.88 -8.64
C GLU A 69 -9.60 -32.84 -7.19
N HIS A 70 -8.93 -33.91 -6.77
CA HIS A 70 -8.13 -33.91 -5.55
C HIS A 70 -6.69 -33.54 -5.89
N VAL A 71 -6.23 -32.41 -5.38
CA VAL A 71 -4.87 -31.91 -5.61
C VAL A 71 -4.02 -32.19 -4.38
N GLY A 72 -3.16 -33.20 -4.48
CA GLY A 72 -2.10 -33.46 -3.51
C GLY A 72 -0.71 -33.14 -4.09
N GLY A 73 0.22 -32.67 -3.26
CA GLY A 73 1.63 -32.48 -3.64
C GLY A 73 1.95 -31.11 -4.26
N ALA A 74 3.03 -31.02 -5.05
CA ALA A 74 3.67 -29.77 -5.48
C ALA A 74 2.81 -28.84 -6.39
N ARG A 75 1.66 -29.30 -6.89
CA ARG A 75 0.74 -28.47 -7.68
C ARG A 75 -0.01 -27.52 -6.75
N ASN A 76 0.09 -26.22 -7.03
CA ASN A 76 -0.62 -25.21 -6.27
C ASN A 76 -2.13 -25.33 -6.54
N LEU A 77 -2.95 -25.48 -5.49
CA LEU A 77 -4.41 -25.49 -5.55
C LEU A 77 -4.98 -24.32 -6.36
N GLY A 78 -4.34 -23.14 -6.29
CA GLY A 78 -4.76 -21.97 -7.07
C GLY A 78 -4.57 -22.15 -8.58
N HIS A 79 -3.58 -22.90 -9.03
CA HIS A 79 -3.40 -23.18 -10.47
C HIS A 79 -4.45 -24.18 -10.96
N ALA A 80 -4.76 -25.21 -10.18
CA ALA A 80 -5.82 -26.15 -10.53
C ALA A 80 -7.18 -25.44 -10.65
N GLU A 81 -7.49 -24.49 -9.76
CA GLU A 81 -8.69 -23.66 -9.87
C GLU A 81 -8.74 -22.89 -11.20
N MET A 82 -7.63 -22.27 -11.58
CA MET A 82 -7.52 -21.52 -12.84
C MET A 82 -7.74 -22.41 -14.06
N ASP A 83 -7.12 -23.59 -14.06
CA ASP A 83 -7.22 -24.54 -15.18
C ASP A 83 -8.67 -25.00 -15.38
N TRP A 84 -9.40 -25.32 -14.30
CA TRP A 84 -10.81 -25.69 -14.37
C TRP A 84 -11.72 -24.54 -14.78
N ILE A 85 -11.49 -23.32 -14.28
CA ILE A 85 -12.27 -22.14 -14.70
C ILE A 85 -12.05 -21.86 -16.19
N SER A 86 -10.80 -21.97 -16.66
CA SER A 86 -10.47 -21.79 -18.07
C SER A 86 -11.11 -22.85 -18.94
N TYR A 87 -11.04 -24.12 -18.52
CA TYR A 87 -11.65 -25.24 -19.23
C TYR A 87 -13.16 -25.06 -19.42
N PHE A 88 -13.91 -24.83 -18.35
CA PHE A 88 -15.37 -24.68 -18.44
C PHE A 88 -15.79 -23.44 -19.23
N ARG A 89 -15.05 -22.33 -19.16
CA ARG A 89 -15.32 -21.16 -20.01
C ARG A 89 -15.06 -21.46 -21.49
N GLY A 90 -14.02 -22.24 -21.80
CA GLY A 90 -13.74 -22.71 -23.16
C GLY A 90 -14.86 -23.59 -23.71
N GLU A 91 -15.46 -24.43 -22.85
CA GLU A 91 -16.64 -25.25 -23.17
C GLU A 91 -17.95 -24.43 -23.23
N GLY A 92 -17.92 -23.13 -22.95
CA GLY A 92 -19.08 -22.24 -23.04
C GLY A 92 -19.97 -22.16 -21.79
N TYR A 93 -19.51 -22.67 -20.65
CA TYR A 93 -20.25 -22.63 -19.39
C TYR A 93 -20.31 -21.20 -18.84
N ARG A 94 -21.48 -20.77 -18.37
CA ARG A 94 -21.68 -19.44 -17.80
C ARG A 94 -21.34 -19.44 -16.31
N LEU A 95 -20.04 -19.49 -16.03
CA LEU A 95 -19.50 -19.40 -14.67
C LEU A 95 -19.75 -18.03 -14.04
N LEU A 96 -20.13 -18.03 -12.77
CA LEU A 96 -20.36 -16.86 -11.92
C LEU A 96 -19.13 -16.48 -11.07
N ASN A 97 -17.99 -17.08 -11.38
CA ASN A 97 -16.69 -16.77 -10.79
C ASN A 97 -16.30 -15.32 -11.11
N LEU A 98 -15.95 -14.55 -10.07
CA LEU A 98 -15.59 -13.13 -10.20
C LEU A 98 -14.18 -12.90 -10.77
N SER A 99 -13.30 -13.88 -10.63
CA SER A 99 -11.94 -13.88 -11.16
C SER A 99 -11.67 -15.20 -11.84
N ASP A 100 -10.54 -15.28 -12.54
CA ASP A 100 -10.07 -16.48 -13.24
C ASP A 100 -9.49 -17.52 -12.28
N GLY A 101 -9.73 -17.38 -10.98
CA GLY A 101 -9.15 -18.20 -9.91
C GLY A 101 -7.90 -17.60 -9.28
N GLY A 102 -7.31 -18.35 -8.35
CA GLY A 102 -6.07 -18.01 -7.65
C GLY A 102 -6.26 -17.79 -6.14
N LEU A 103 -5.16 -17.90 -5.39
CA LEU A 103 -5.14 -17.68 -3.92
C LEU A 103 -5.37 -16.20 -3.59
N GLY A 104 -6.64 -15.77 -3.65
CA GLY A 104 -7.11 -14.47 -3.16
C GLY A 104 -7.74 -13.57 -4.22
N PRO A 105 -8.29 -12.41 -3.79
CA PRO A 105 -8.94 -11.43 -4.67
C PRO A 105 -7.96 -10.72 -5.63
N THR A 106 -6.70 -11.13 -5.65
CA THR A 106 -5.59 -10.59 -6.42
C THR A 106 -5.77 -10.71 -7.95
N GLY A 107 -6.71 -11.55 -8.40
CA GLY A 107 -7.03 -11.72 -9.82
C GLY A 107 -8.20 -10.88 -10.36
N VAL A 108 -8.92 -10.14 -9.53
CA VAL A 108 -10.03 -9.29 -10.03
C VAL A 108 -9.47 -8.03 -10.66
N THR A 109 -9.41 -7.98 -11.99
CA THR A 109 -9.10 -6.76 -12.73
C THR A 109 -10.31 -5.82 -12.66
N TRP A 110 -10.12 -4.66 -12.03
CA TRP A 110 -11.18 -3.68 -11.92
C TRP A 110 -11.48 -3.08 -13.29
N THR A 111 -12.74 -3.05 -13.71
CA THR A 111 -13.13 -2.29 -14.90
C THR A 111 -12.97 -0.80 -14.65
N GLU A 112 -12.94 0.00 -15.72
CA GLU A 112 -12.87 1.45 -15.62
C GLU A 112 -14.03 2.01 -14.78
N GLY A 113 -15.26 1.54 -15.02
CA GLY A 113 -16.43 1.92 -14.22
C GLY A 113 -16.32 1.53 -12.74
N MET A 114 -15.72 0.39 -12.42
CA MET A 114 -15.48 -0.01 -11.02
C MET A 114 -14.47 0.92 -10.33
N ARG A 115 -13.38 1.29 -11.02
CA ARG A 115 -12.37 2.23 -10.50
C ARG A 115 -12.99 3.61 -10.29
N GLU A 116 -13.78 4.08 -11.24
CA GLU A 116 -14.48 5.36 -11.15
C GLU A 116 -15.46 5.37 -9.97
N ALA A 117 -16.25 4.33 -9.80
CA ALA A 117 -17.17 4.23 -8.67
C ALA A 117 -16.42 4.20 -7.32
N ALA A 118 -15.26 3.54 -7.23
CA ALA A 118 -14.42 3.61 -6.04
C ALA A 118 -13.81 5.00 -5.82
N ARG A 119 -13.38 5.67 -6.88
CA ARG A 119 -12.90 7.06 -6.84
C ARG A 119 -13.99 7.98 -6.30
N VAL A 120 -15.20 7.94 -6.85
CA VAL A 120 -16.33 8.77 -6.39
C VAL A 120 -16.62 8.51 -4.90
N ARG A 121 -16.63 7.25 -4.46
CA ARG A 121 -16.84 6.90 -3.03
C ARG A 121 -15.72 7.36 -2.10
N SER A 122 -14.48 7.46 -2.60
CA SER A 122 -13.32 7.88 -1.79
C SER A 122 -13.09 9.39 -1.82
N THR A 123 -13.48 10.05 -2.92
CA THR A 123 -13.34 11.49 -3.10
C THR A 123 -14.22 12.22 -2.09
N GLY A 124 -13.63 13.12 -1.29
CA GLY A 124 -14.34 13.85 -0.23
C GLY A 124 -14.37 13.14 1.13
N ARG A 125 -13.91 11.89 1.23
CA ARG A 125 -13.74 11.23 2.52
C ARG A 125 -12.55 11.87 3.24
N LYS A 126 -12.82 12.69 4.26
CA LYS A 126 -11.76 13.26 5.11
C LYS A 126 -11.06 12.10 5.82
N GLY A 127 -9.87 11.74 5.33
CA GLY A 127 -9.00 10.83 6.06
C GLY A 127 -8.76 11.41 7.46
N VAL A 128 -8.98 10.62 8.50
CA VAL A 128 -8.66 11.05 9.85
C VAL A 128 -7.14 10.97 9.97
N SER A 129 -6.47 12.12 9.84
CA SER A 129 -5.05 12.20 10.18
C SER A 129 -4.93 11.90 11.67
N ARG A 130 -4.27 10.78 12.01
CA ARG A 130 -4.05 10.33 13.38
C ARG A 130 -2.56 10.47 13.70
N PRO A 131 -2.04 11.68 13.97
CA PRO A 131 -0.63 11.88 14.30
C PRO A 131 -0.33 11.43 15.73
N GLY A 132 0.93 11.10 16.00
CA GLY A 132 1.40 10.75 17.35
C GLY A 132 0.63 9.59 17.96
N ALA A 133 0.29 9.69 19.24
CA ALA A 133 -0.41 8.66 20.01
C ALA A 133 -1.77 8.25 19.45
N ALA A 134 -2.41 9.08 18.61
CA ALA A 134 -3.66 8.71 17.95
C ALA A 134 -3.45 7.60 16.91
N ASN A 135 -2.23 7.42 16.38
CA ASN A 135 -1.91 6.37 15.41
C ASN A 135 -1.91 4.98 16.10
N PRO A 136 -2.67 3.98 15.61
CA PRO A 136 -2.64 2.60 16.13
C PRO A 136 -1.26 1.94 16.12
N PHE A 137 -0.33 2.47 15.32
CA PHE A 137 1.06 2.03 15.20
C PHE A 137 2.05 2.96 15.92
N TYR A 138 1.58 3.96 16.67
CA TYR A 138 2.45 4.80 17.48
C TYR A 138 3.25 3.94 18.47
N ALA A 139 4.55 4.20 18.58
CA ALA A 139 5.51 3.45 19.40
C ALA A 139 5.70 1.96 19.06
N LYS A 140 4.97 1.41 18.08
CA LYS A 140 5.20 0.03 17.61
C LYS A 140 6.41 -0.01 16.68
N LYS A 141 7.26 -1.02 16.85
CA LYS A 141 8.41 -1.31 15.98
C LYS A 141 8.24 -2.68 15.33
N HIS A 142 8.70 -2.82 14.09
CA HIS A 142 8.78 -4.13 13.44
C HIS A 142 9.92 -4.97 14.05
N SER A 143 9.75 -6.29 14.09
CA SER A 143 10.79 -7.21 14.53
C SER A 143 12.05 -7.09 13.67
N ALA A 144 13.20 -7.47 14.22
CA ALA A 144 14.47 -7.47 13.47
C ALA A 144 14.38 -8.36 12.22
N GLU A 145 13.79 -9.55 12.35
CA GLU A 145 13.57 -10.49 11.25
C GLU A 145 12.72 -9.89 10.12
N GLN A 146 11.61 -9.24 10.44
CA GLN A 146 10.74 -8.64 9.43
C GLN A 146 11.44 -7.49 8.69
N ARG A 147 12.23 -6.68 9.42
CA ARG A 147 13.04 -5.61 8.82
C ARG A 147 14.11 -6.19 7.88
N ALA A 148 14.78 -7.27 8.29
CA ALA A 148 15.78 -7.95 7.47
C ALA A 148 15.16 -8.51 6.18
N LYS A 149 14.00 -9.18 6.29
CA LYS A 149 13.24 -9.70 5.14
C LYS A 149 12.91 -8.59 4.12
N TRP A 150 12.29 -7.50 4.57
CA TRP A 150 11.98 -6.39 3.66
C TRP A 150 13.22 -5.72 3.08
N SER A 151 14.32 -5.65 3.84
CA SER A 151 15.59 -5.14 3.34
C SER A 151 16.11 -6.02 2.20
N ALA A 152 16.07 -7.34 2.36
CA ALA A 152 16.49 -8.29 1.31
C ALA A 152 15.60 -8.20 0.08
N GLU A 153 14.27 -8.18 0.25
CA GLU A 153 13.30 -8.10 -0.85
C GLU A 153 13.41 -6.80 -1.66
N ARG A 154 13.71 -5.67 -1.01
CA ARG A 154 13.76 -4.35 -1.67
C ARG A 154 15.14 -4.00 -2.22
N LYS A 155 16.17 -4.76 -1.86
CA LYS A 155 17.54 -4.50 -2.33
C LYS A 155 17.57 -4.66 -3.86
N GLY A 156 17.91 -3.57 -4.55
CA GLY A 156 18.04 -3.57 -6.01
C GLY A 156 16.77 -3.23 -6.81
N THR A 157 15.59 -3.16 -6.20
CA THR A 157 14.33 -2.91 -6.93
C THR A 157 14.27 -1.52 -7.57
N PHE A 158 14.88 -0.52 -6.94
CA PHE A 158 14.91 0.87 -7.40
C PHE A 158 16.33 1.44 -7.30
N SER A 159 17.31 0.74 -7.86
CA SER A 159 18.71 1.18 -7.91
C SER A 159 19.14 1.52 -9.35
N GLY A 160 20.14 2.40 -9.48
CA GLY A 160 20.65 2.81 -10.79
C GLY A 160 19.56 3.42 -11.66
N THR A 161 19.62 3.18 -12.97
CA THR A 161 18.68 3.71 -13.98
C THR A 161 17.23 3.28 -13.78
N ALA A 162 16.98 2.17 -13.05
CA ALA A 162 15.64 1.71 -12.71
C ALA A 162 14.97 2.58 -11.63
N ASN A 163 15.73 3.41 -10.91
CA ASN A 163 15.17 4.36 -9.96
C ASN A 163 14.52 5.54 -10.70
N PRO A 164 13.23 5.86 -10.45
CA PRO A 164 12.55 7.02 -11.06
C PRO A 164 13.22 8.38 -10.80
N ASN A 165 14.11 8.45 -9.81
CA ASN A 165 14.90 9.63 -9.45
C ASN A 165 16.36 9.56 -9.90
N PHE A 166 16.78 8.51 -10.62
CA PHE A 166 18.12 8.41 -11.16
C PHE A 166 18.43 9.59 -12.08
N GLY A 167 19.58 10.23 -11.89
CA GLY A 167 19.99 11.39 -12.68
C GLY A 167 19.15 12.66 -12.46
N LYS A 168 18.13 12.66 -11.59
CA LYS A 168 17.37 13.88 -11.25
C LYS A 168 18.07 14.73 -10.19
N PHE A 169 19.01 14.14 -9.44
CA PHE A 169 19.77 14.79 -8.37
C PHE A 169 21.20 14.22 -8.34
N GLY A 170 22.14 14.93 -7.70
CA GLY A 170 23.54 14.49 -7.57
C GLY A 170 24.34 14.63 -8.88
N GLU A 171 25.57 14.11 -8.89
CA GLU A 171 26.56 14.26 -9.99
C GLU A 171 26.04 13.87 -11.38
N ALA A 172 25.14 12.89 -11.44
CA ALA A 172 24.52 12.46 -12.68
C ALA A 172 23.48 13.44 -13.25
N HIS A 173 23.09 14.48 -12.50
CA HIS A 173 22.13 15.48 -12.98
C HIS A 173 22.83 16.51 -13.89
N PRO A 174 22.27 16.88 -15.06
CA PRO A 174 22.90 17.82 -16.00
C PRO A 174 23.20 19.23 -15.44
N SER A 175 22.52 19.60 -14.35
CA SER A 175 22.73 20.87 -13.64
C SER A 175 23.58 20.73 -12.36
N PHE A 176 24.10 19.53 -12.07
CA PHE A 176 24.98 19.35 -10.93
C PHE A 176 26.27 20.17 -11.09
N GLY A 177 26.68 20.83 -10.02
CA GLY A 177 27.84 21.72 -10.02
C GLY A 177 27.64 23.05 -10.77
N ARG A 178 26.52 23.24 -11.48
CA ARG A 178 26.19 24.57 -12.05
C ARG A 178 25.82 25.52 -10.92
N SER A 179 26.58 26.58 -10.77
CA SER A 179 26.22 27.73 -9.94
C SER A 179 25.79 28.88 -10.86
N MET A 180 24.75 29.63 -10.46
CA MET A 180 24.44 30.89 -11.15
C MET A 180 25.57 31.87 -10.91
N ASP A 181 25.95 32.60 -11.95
CA ASP A 181 26.85 33.75 -11.83
C ASP A 181 26.24 34.81 -10.90
N ASP A 182 27.10 35.64 -10.32
CA ASP A 182 26.69 36.59 -9.28
C ASP A 182 25.77 37.70 -9.82
N GLU A 183 25.88 38.04 -11.10
CA GLU A 183 25.03 39.04 -11.76
C GLU A 183 23.60 38.52 -11.94
N SER A 184 23.43 37.32 -12.50
CA SER A 184 22.14 36.61 -12.63
C SER A 184 21.50 36.36 -11.26
N ARG A 185 22.30 36.03 -10.25
CA ARG A 185 21.83 35.84 -8.88
C ARG A 185 21.29 37.15 -8.29
N ARG A 186 21.96 38.28 -8.53
CA ARG A 186 21.51 39.61 -8.11
C ARG A 186 20.24 40.02 -8.84
N ALA A 187 20.20 39.88 -10.17
CA ALA A 187 19.01 40.17 -10.98
C ALA A 187 17.78 39.36 -10.53
N LEU A 188 17.95 38.05 -10.27
CA LEU A 188 16.87 37.21 -9.75
C LEU A 188 16.42 37.63 -8.34
N SER A 189 17.35 38.03 -7.48
CA SER A 189 17.04 38.53 -6.14
C SER A 189 16.25 39.85 -6.20
N GLU A 190 16.66 40.77 -7.06
CA GLU A 190 15.97 42.05 -7.29
C GLU A 190 14.58 41.83 -7.90
N ALA A 191 14.43 40.94 -8.88
CA ALA A 191 13.13 40.58 -9.42
C ALA A 191 12.19 39.99 -8.36
N ARG A 192 12.72 39.20 -7.40
CA ARG A 192 11.93 38.59 -6.32
C ARG A 192 11.63 39.50 -5.15
N ARG A 193 12.45 40.52 -4.89
CA ARG A 193 12.29 41.44 -3.75
C ARG A 193 11.78 42.81 -4.14
N GLY A 194 11.94 43.20 -5.39
CA GLY A 194 11.56 44.49 -5.95
C GLY A 194 10.26 44.43 -6.75
N PRO A 195 9.99 45.47 -7.55
CA PRO A 195 8.72 45.65 -8.27
C PRO A 195 8.34 44.52 -9.23
N GLY A 196 9.31 43.72 -9.67
CA GLY A 196 9.07 42.55 -10.52
C GLY A 196 8.37 41.39 -9.80
N ASN A 197 8.31 41.39 -8.45
CA ASN A 197 7.56 40.39 -7.72
C ASN A 197 6.06 40.74 -7.78
N PRO A 198 5.17 39.83 -8.24
CA PRO A 198 3.72 40.07 -8.30
C PRO A 198 3.08 40.47 -6.96
N ASN A 199 3.74 40.16 -5.85
CA ASN A 199 3.35 40.49 -4.48
C ASN A 199 4.15 41.64 -3.86
N TYR A 200 5.01 42.33 -4.62
CA TYR A 200 5.73 43.51 -4.13
C TYR A 200 4.75 44.60 -3.69
N GLY A 201 4.98 45.18 -2.50
CA GLY A 201 4.11 46.18 -1.89
C GLY A 201 2.74 45.65 -1.41
N LYS A 202 2.37 44.41 -1.71
CA LYS A 202 1.10 43.82 -1.26
C LYS A 202 1.26 43.21 0.13
N GLN A 203 0.44 43.66 1.07
CA GLN A 203 0.33 43.04 2.38
C GLN A 203 -0.97 42.25 2.48
N ALA A 204 -0.90 41.05 3.04
CA ALA A 204 -2.11 40.29 3.37
C ALA A 204 -2.93 41.07 4.41
N SER A 205 -4.26 41.15 4.20
CA SER A 205 -5.17 41.82 5.15
C SER A 205 -5.05 41.22 6.55
N ALA A 206 -5.39 42.02 7.57
CA ALA A 206 -5.40 41.55 8.96
C ALA A 206 -6.25 40.28 9.14
N GLU A 207 -7.40 40.22 8.47
CA GLU A 207 -8.29 39.07 8.45
C GLU A 207 -7.64 37.81 7.82
N THR A 208 -6.97 37.96 6.67
CA THR A 208 -6.26 36.86 6.01
C THR A 208 -5.10 36.33 6.87
N ARG A 209 -4.37 37.24 7.52
CA ARG A 209 -3.32 36.88 8.48
C ARG A 209 -3.89 36.14 9.69
N ALA A 210 -5.03 36.57 10.21
CA ALA A 210 -5.72 35.92 11.31
C ALA A 210 -6.18 34.50 10.94
N LYS A 211 -6.80 34.31 9.75
CA LYS A 211 -7.18 32.99 9.23
C LYS A 211 -5.99 32.05 9.10
N MET A 212 -4.90 32.53 8.49
CA MET A 212 -3.65 31.76 8.36
C MET A 212 -3.00 31.44 9.72
N SER A 213 -3.09 32.35 10.69
CA SER A 213 -2.59 32.14 12.05
C SER A 213 -3.43 31.11 12.80
N ALA A 214 -4.76 31.21 12.72
CA ALA A 214 -5.68 30.28 13.37
C ALA A 214 -5.50 28.83 12.90
N VAL A 215 -5.25 28.62 11.60
CA VAL A 215 -4.97 27.28 11.04
C VAL A 215 -3.64 26.70 11.57
N ARG A 216 -2.61 27.54 11.76
CA ARG A 216 -1.27 27.08 12.19
C ARG A 216 -1.13 27.00 13.71
N LYS A 217 -1.84 27.83 14.45
CA LYS A 217 -1.77 27.91 15.92
C LYS A 217 -2.24 26.58 16.51
N GLY A 218 -1.39 25.96 17.32
CA GLY A 218 -1.68 24.67 17.97
C GLY A 218 -1.44 23.42 17.11
N GLN A 219 -1.09 23.55 15.82
CA GLN A 219 -0.65 22.40 15.04
C GLN A 219 0.80 22.05 15.40
N PRO A 220 1.10 20.81 15.86
CA PRO A 220 2.46 20.39 16.11
C PRO A 220 3.20 20.31 14.77
N MET A 221 4.08 21.28 14.49
CA MET A 221 5.02 21.21 13.38
C MET A 221 5.98 20.04 13.66
N PRO A 222 5.89 18.89 12.94
CA PRO A 222 6.44 17.62 13.41
C PRO A 222 7.97 17.57 13.53
N SER A 223 8.68 18.62 13.08
CA SER A 223 10.13 18.60 12.99
C SER A 223 10.83 19.93 13.26
N SER A 224 10.14 21.05 13.53
CA SER A 224 10.79 22.36 13.35
C SER A 224 11.98 22.61 14.30
N ARG A 225 11.91 22.23 15.58
CA ARG A 225 12.99 22.50 16.54
C ARG A 225 14.19 21.57 16.37
N ARG A 226 13.99 20.25 16.29
CA ARG A 226 15.08 19.29 16.07
C ARG A 226 15.63 19.36 14.63
N SER A 227 14.79 19.61 13.62
CA SER A 227 15.27 19.83 12.24
C SER A 227 15.96 21.17 12.05
N ALA A 228 15.53 22.23 12.75
CA ALA A 228 16.31 23.48 12.80
C ALA A 228 17.66 23.24 13.50
N HIS A 229 17.68 22.53 14.63
CA HIS A 229 18.90 22.13 15.29
C HIS A 229 19.84 21.38 14.34
N THR A 230 19.37 20.30 13.71
CA THR A 230 20.20 19.51 12.77
C THR A 230 20.75 20.36 11.62
N ARG A 231 19.95 21.26 11.04
CA ARG A 231 20.39 22.12 9.91
C ARG A 231 21.41 23.19 10.30
N HIS A 232 21.29 23.74 11.50
CA HIS A 232 22.10 24.90 11.93
C HIS A 232 23.26 24.54 12.86
N HIS A 233 23.18 23.40 13.53
CA HIS A 233 24.20 22.88 14.45
C HIS A 233 24.87 21.65 13.84
N THR A 234 24.21 20.49 13.88
CA THR A 234 24.78 19.18 13.49
C THR A 234 25.39 19.16 12.08
N ASN A 235 24.63 19.56 11.05
CA ASN A 235 25.10 19.54 9.65
C ASN A 235 26.22 20.56 9.37
N LYS A 236 26.41 21.54 10.25
CA LYS A 236 27.45 22.56 10.13
C LYS A 236 28.60 22.34 11.10
N GLY A 237 28.55 21.29 11.93
CA GLY A 237 29.54 21.03 12.98
C GLY A 237 29.58 22.11 14.07
N ILE A 238 28.49 22.88 14.25
CA ILE A 238 28.44 23.97 15.23
C ILE A 238 27.77 23.46 16.51
N GLU A 239 28.55 23.23 17.56
CA GLU A 239 28.02 22.93 18.89
C GLU A 239 27.86 24.20 19.71
N LYS A 240 26.75 24.27 20.44
CA LYS A 240 26.40 25.40 21.29
C LYS A 240 25.99 24.90 22.66
N VAL A 241 26.70 25.35 23.68
CA VAL A 241 26.53 24.93 25.09
C VAL A 241 25.17 25.33 25.66
N ASP A 242 24.56 26.39 25.12
CA ASP A 242 23.23 26.89 25.48
C ASP A 242 22.09 26.22 24.69
N CYS A 243 22.40 25.38 23.69
CA CYS A 243 21.39 24.71 22.88
C CYS A 243 21.03 23.36 23.51
N LYS A 244 19.78 23.27 24.00
CA LYS A 244 19.22 22.05 24.62
C LYS A 244 19.52 20.76 23.85
N TYR A 245 19.45 20.80 22.52
CA TYR A 245 19.63 19.62 21.68
C TYR A 245 21.10 19.25 21.46
N CYS A 246 22.03 20.22 21.44
CA CYS A 246 23.46 19.92 21.44
C CYS A 246 23.83 19.21 22.74
N VAL A 247 23.38 19.76 23.89
CA VAL A 247 23.62 19.17 25.21
C VAL A 247 23.02 17.76 25.32
N GLU A 248 21.79 17.54 24.83
CA GLU A 248 21.16 16.21 24.77
C GLU A 248 21.92 15.22 23.88
N ASP A 249 22.53 15.68 22.78
CA ASP A 249 23.26 14.82 21.85
C ASP A 249 24.68 14.51 22.38
N SER A 250 25.36 15.47 23.02
CA SER A 250 26.64 15.26 23.71
C SER A 250 26.53 14.40 24.99
N ALA A 251 25.35 14.35 25.61
CA ALA A 251 25.08 13.54 26.79
C ALA A 251 24.71 12.07 26.49
N LYS A 252 24.58 11.69 25.21
CA LYS A 252 24.34 10.29 24.84
C LYS A 252 25.69 9.55 24.81
N PRO A 253 25.86 8.47 25.57
CA PRO A 253 27.04 7.63 25.44
C PRO A 253 27.08 7.00 24.03
N ASP A 254 28.26 7.00 23.43
CA ASP A 254 28.54 6.38 22.13
C ASP A 254 28.29 4.86 22.22
N LEU A 255 27.09 4.42 21.84
CA LEU A 255 26.72 3.00 21.75
C LEU A 255 27.22 2.34 20.45
N PHE A 256 28.38 2.74 19.94
CA PHE A 256 28.94 2.23 18.67
C PHE A 256 30.41 1.78 18.75
N LEU A 257 30.98 1.58 19.94
CA LEU A 257 32.37 1.13 20.12
C LEU A 257 32.55 -0.28 20.69
N GLU A 258 31.52 -1.13 20.64
CA GLU A 258 31.64 -2.57 20.97
C GLU A 258 31.20 -3.44 19.79
N SER A 259 31.99 -3.46 18.71
CA SER A 259 31.89 -4.54 17.69
C SER A 259 33.20 -4.81 16.94
N GLU A 260 34.36 -4.58 17.55
CA GLU A 260 35.65 -5.02 17.00
C GLU A 260 36.56 -5.53 18.12
N SER A 261 36.21 -6.68 18.70
CA SER A 261 37.18 -7.57 19.34
C SER A 261 36.55 -8.95 19.55
N GLU A 262 36.61 -9.79 18.51
CA GLU A 262 36.74 -11.25 18.57
C GLU A 262 37.32 -11.75 17.25
#